data_AF-A0A317GZ42-F1
#
_entry.id   AF-A0A317GZ42-F1
#
_cell.length_a   1.000
_cell.length_b   1.000
_cell.length_c   1.000
_cell.angle_alpha   90.00
_cell.angle_beta   90.00
_cell.angle_gamma   90.00
#
_symmetry.space_group_name_H-M   'P 1'
#
loop_
_entity.id
_entity.type
_entity.pdbx_description
1 polymer ?
#
loop_
_entity_poly.entity_id
_entity_poly.type
_entity_poly.pdbx_seq_one_letter_code
_entity_poly.pdbx_strand_id
1 'polypeptide(L)'
;MGGGRRRRTALLGVEDAGRWALIRRRPVDDTGRSLPRELVEQIARALLKRYGVVFWRQLSREAEWLPPWRELLMALRRLEARGEIRGGRFVAGFSGEQFALPEAVGVLRGTRNEDKVGKLTVVSGADPLNLAGILLPGPKVPALYANRVLFRDGIAVAALVSGEVQYFAQVAPEQAWEFKNLLLRTPAPGALAALM
;
A
#
# COMPACT_ATOMS: atom_id res chain seq x y z
N MET A 1 9.59 39.80 24.52
CA MET A 1 9.92 39.19 23.21
C MET A 1 9.42 37.75 23.21
N GLY A 2 8.25 37.49 22.63
CA GLY A 2 7.64 36.16 22.55
C GLY A 2 7.39 35.79 21.10
N GLY A 3 8.27 34.96 20.52
CA GLY A 3 8.16 34.49 19.14
C GLY A 3 6.99 33.52 18.99
N GLY A 4 5.88 33.99 18.42
CA GLY A 4 4.72 33.18 18.10
C GLY A 4 5.09 32.08 17.09
N ARG A 5 5.01 30.83 17.53
CA ARG A 5 5.04 29.64 16.66
C ARG A 5 3.92 29.77 15.62
N ARG A 6 4.27 30.10 14.38
CA ARG A 6 3.40 29.97 13.21
C ARG A 6 2.96 28.51 13.09
N ARG A 7 1.75 28.19 13.57
CA ARG A 7 1.04 26.98 13.18
C ARG A 7 0.89 27.05 11.66
N ARG A 8 1.60 26.17 10.93
CA ARG A 8 1.32 25.94 9.51
C ARG A 8 -0.12 25.48 9.43
N THR A 9 -0.99 26.36 8.96
CA THR A 9 -2.38 26.07 8.62
C THR A 9 -2.39 24.88 7.68
N ALA A 10 -3.08 23.81 8.05
CA ALA A 10 -3.36 22.73 7.12
C ALA A 10 -4.12 23.34 5.94
N LEU A 11 -3.59 23.23 4.72
CA LEU A 11 -4.16 23.79 3.48
C LEU A 11 -5.45 23.08 3.03
N LEU A 12 -6.14 22.37 3.92
CA LEU A 12 -7.38 21.66 3.68
C LEU A 12 -8.22 21.76 4.96
N GLY A 13 -8.99 22.84 5.07
CA GLY A 13 -10.00 22.97 6.11
C GLY A 13 -11.12 21.95 5.89
N VAL A 14 -11.85 21.58 6.94
CA VAL A 14 -13.07 20.74 6.80
C VAL A 14 -14.07 21.38 5.82
N GLU A 15 -14.05 22.71 5.71
CA GLU A 15 -14.79 23.49 4.73
C GLU A 15 -14.46 23.15 3.25
N ASP A 16 -13.21 22.80 2.92
CA ASP A 16 -12.78 22.47 1.55
C ASP A 16 -13.02 21.00 1.19
N ALA A 17 -13.47 20.18 2.14
CA ALA A 17 -13.65 18.75 1.92
C ALA A 17 -14.86 18.44 1.02
N GLY A 18 -15.80 19.37 0.80
CA GLY A 18 -17.06 19.11 0.11
C GLY A 18 -18.08 18.38 1.00
N ARG A 19 -19.30 18.13 0.48
CA ARG A 19 -20.38 17.47 1.25
C ARG A 19 -20.16 15.96 1.29
N TRP A 20 -19.48 15.47 2.32
CA TRP A 20 -19.40 14.03 2.62
C TRP A 20 -20.65 13.59 3.37
N ALA A 21 -21.33 12.57 2.87
CA ALA A 21 -22.36 11.86 3.61
C ALA A 21 -21.85 10.44 3.93
N LEU A 22 -22.10 9.99 5.17
CA LEU A 22 -21.79 8.62 5.54
C LEU A 22 -22.70 7.69 4.73
N ILE A 23 -22.11 6.88 3.84
CA ILE A 23 -22.82 5.76 3.25
C ILE A 23 -23.13 4.79 4.39
N ARG A 24 -24.41 4.64 4.73
CA ARG A 24 -24.84 3.61 5.68
C ARG A 24 -24.48 2.26 5.08
N ARG A 25 -23.36 1.69 5.53
CA ARG A 25 -23.06 0.30 5.26
C ARG A 25 -24.19 -0.50 5.89
N ARG A 26 -24.84 -1.32 5.08
CA ARG A 26 -25.69 -2.38 5.61
C ARG A 26 -24.80 -3.17 6.59
N PRO A 27 -25.24 -3.44 7.82
CA PRO A 27 -24.50 -4.33 8.71
C PRO A 27 -24.14 -5.57 7.89
N VAL A 28 -22.90 -6.04 8.00
CA VAL A 28 -22.58 -7.37 7.51
C VAL A 28 -23.46 -8.28 8.33
N ASP A 29 -24.61 -8.67 7.78
CA ASP A 29 -25.55 -9.54 8.48
C ASP A 29 -24.72 -10.79 8.83
N ASP A 30 -24.51 -11.05 10.12
CA ASP A 30 -23.76 -12.20 10.69
C ASP A 30 -24.41 -13.56 10.33
N THR A 31 -25.37 -13.53 9.41
CA THR A 31 -26.08 -14.65 8.80
C THR A 31 -25.24 -15.40 7.76
N GLY A 32 -23.96 -15.07 7.56
CA GLY A 32 -23.09 -15.80 6.64
C GLY A 32 -23.48 -15.66 5.16
N ARG A 33 -24.22 -14.61 4.78
CA ARG A 33 -24.55 -14.36 3.36
C ARG A 33 -23.31 -13.89 2.61
N SER A 34 -22.76 -14.80 1.80
CA SER A 34 -21.70 -14.51 0.81
C SER A 34 -22.16 -13.38 -0.13
N LEU A 35 -21.22 -12.50 -0.48
CA LEU A 35 -21.48 -11.41 -1.42
C LEU A 35 -21.86 -11.98 -2.80
N PRO A 36 -22.66 -11.26 -3.61
CA PRO A 36 -22.95 -11.69 -4.97
C PRO A 36 -21.67 -11.97 -5.75
N ARG A 37 -21.68 -13.05 -6.54
CA ARG A 37 -20.49 -13.54 -7.27
C ARG A 37 -19.85 -12.46 -8.13
N GLU A 38 -20.68 -11.66 -8.78
CA GLU A 38 -20.28 -10.56 -9.68
C GLU A 38 -19.55 -9.47 -8.89
N LEU A 39 -20.02 -9.16 -7.68
CA LEU A 39 -19.39 -8.19 -6.79
C LEU A 39 -18.03 -8.69 -6.28
N VAL A 40 -17.92 -9.96 -5.90
CA VAL A 40 -16.63 -10.56 -5.50
C VAL A 40 -15.63 -10.51 -6.65
N GLU A 41 -16.07 -10.77 -7.89
CA GLU A 41 -15.22 -10.67 -9.07
C GLU A 41 -14.77 -9.22 -9.34
N GLN A 42 -15.67 -8.24 -9.20
CA GLN A 42 -15.31 -6.82 -9.30
C GLN A 42 -14.29 -6.39 -8.24
N ILE A 43 -14.45 -6.86 -7.00
CA ILE A 43 -13.49 -6.64 -5.92
C ILE A 43 -12.13 -7.25 -6.28
N ALA A 44 -12.10 -8.50 -6.78
CA ALA A 44 -10.87 -9.15 -7.21
C ALA A 44 -10.15 -8.36 -8.32
N ARG A 45 -10.89 -7.86 -9.33
CA ARG A 45 -10.36 -7.00 -10.39
C ARG A 45 -9.82 -5.68 -9.84
N ALA A 46 -10.50 -5.07 -8.87
CA ALA A 46 -10.04 -3.84 -8.23
C ALA A 46 -8.72 -4.05 -7.47
N LEU A 47 -8.60 -5.16 -6.73
CA LEU A 47 -7.35 -5.54 -6.06
C LEU A 47 -6.22 -5.79 -7.06
N LEU A 48 -6.50 -6.51 -8.16
CA LEU A 48 -5.53 -6.74 -9.24
C LEU A 48 -5.06 -5.43 -9.88
N LYS A 49 -5.98 -4.49 -10.16
CA LYS A 49 -5.63 -3.17 -10.72
C LYS A 49 -4.80 -2.34 -9.74
N ARG A 50 -5.09 -2.43 -8.44
CA ARG A 50 -4.36 -1.69 -7.39
C ARG A 50 -2.93 -2.20 -7.23
N TYR A 51 -2.74 -3.51 -7.29
CA TYR A 51 -1.49 -4.14 -6.86
C TYR A 51 -0.68 -4.81 -7.97
N GLY A 52 -1.28 -5.10 -9.12
CA GLY A 52 -0.70 -5.92 -10.18
C GLY A 52 -0.67 -7.41 -9.86
N VAL A 53 -0.24 -7.77 -8.64
CA VAL A 53 -0.23 -9.13 -8.09
C VAL A 53 -1.12 -9.18 -6.84
N VAL A 54 -1.87 -10.27 -6.66
CA VAL A 54 -2.74 -10.48 -5.51
C VAL A 54 -2.52 -11.88 -4.93
N PHE A 55 -2.36 -11.93 -3.60
CA PHE A 55 -2.32 -13.14 -2.79
C PHE A 55 -2.69 -12.82 -1.34
N TRP A 56 -3.08 -13.83 -0.57
CA TRP A 56 -3.72 -13.63 0.73
C TRP A 56 -2.93 -12.76 1.74
N ARG A 57 -1.59 -12.90 1.81
CA ARG A 57 -0.78 -12.11 2.77
C ARG A 57 -0.76 -10.63 2.47
N GLN A 58 -0.83 -10.24 1.20
CA GLN A 58 -0.84 -8.84 0.78
C GLN A 58 -2.10 -8.11 1.24
N LEU A 59 -3.20 -8.83 1.42
CA LEU A 59 -4.49 -8.28 1.87
C LEU A 59 -4.50 -7.93 3.36
N SER A 60 -3.41 -8.14 4.10
CA SER A 60 -3.32 -7.82 5.54
C SER A 60 -3.50 -6.32 5.86
N ARG A 61 -3.41 -5.43 4.86
CA ARG A 61 -3.66 -3.98 4.97
C ARG A 61 -4.99 -3.53 4.39
N GLU A 62 -5.71 -4.46 3.76
CA GLU A 62 -7.00 -4.15 3.20
C GLU A 62 -8.08 -4.14 4.28
N ALA A 63 -9.22 -3.56 3.92
CA ALA A 63 -10.31 -3.37 4.86
C ALA A 63 -11.00 -4.70 5.22
N GLU A 64 -11.45 -4.79 6.47
CA GLU A 64 -12.08 -5.99 7.04
C GLU A 64 -13.38 -6.42 6.34
N TRP A 65 -14.00 -5.51 5.57
CA TRP A 65 -15.23 -5.81 4.82
C TRP A 65 -14.98 -6.64 3.55
N LEU A 66 -13.72 -6.89 3.18
CA LEU A 66 -13.42 -7.73 2.02
C LEU A 66 -14.02 -9.14 2.17
N PRO A 67 -14.46 -9.77 1.07
CA PRO A 67 -14.87 -11.16 1.10
C PRO A 67 -13.73 -12.05 1.60
N PRO A 68 -14.05 -13.17 2.28
CA PRO A 68 -13.04 -14.15 2.70
C PRO A 68 -12.15 -14.59 1.53
N TRP A 69 -10.87 -14.87 1.81
CA TRP A 69 -9.90 -15.26 0.77
C TRP A 69 -10.39 -16.42 -0.09
N ARG A 70 -11.15 -17.37 0.47
CA ARG A 70 -11.72 -18.50 -0.28
C ARG A 70 -12.65 -18.04 -1.41
N GLU A 71 -13.48 -17.02 -1.17
CA GLU A 71 -14.40 -16.48 -2.20
C GLU A 71 -13.63 -15.71 -3.28
N LEU A 72 -12.64 -14.91 -2.85
CA LEU A 72 -11.72 -14.23 -3.77
C LEU A 72 -10.95 -15.22 -4.63
N LEU A 73 -10.45 -16.32 -4.05
CA LEU A 73 -9.71 -17.37 -4.75
C LEU A 73 -10.56 -18.02 -5.84
N MET A 74 -11.84 -18.31 -5.55
CA MET A 74 -12.78 -18.83 -6.56
C MET A 74 -13.06 -17.82 -7.68
N ALA A 75 -13.06 -16.52 -7.39
CA ALA A 75 -13.16 -15.50 -8.43
C ALA A 75 -11.88 -15.43 -9.27
N LEU A 76 -10.70 -15.40 -8.64
CA LEU A 76 -9.41 -15.33 -9.30
C LEU A 76 -9.16 -16.54 -10.22
N ARG A 77 -9.48 -17.77 -9.78
CA ARG A 77 -9.38 -18.96 -10.64
C ARG A 77 -10.31 -18.91 -11.85
N ARG A 78 -11.50 -18.30 -11.74
CA ARG A 78 -12.40 -18.10 -12.89
C ARG A 78 -11.82 -17.09 -13.88
N LEU A 79 -11.25 -15.99 -13.38
CA LEU A 79 -10.57 -14.99 -14.21
C LEU A 79 -9.36 -15.61 -14.92
N GLU A 80 -8.61 -16.48 -14.24
CA GLU A 80 -7.50 -17.22 -14.83
C GLU A 80 -7.97 -18.20 -15.90
N ALA A 81 -9.04 -18.97 -15.64
CA ALA A 81 -9.60 -19.90 -16.62
C ALA A 81 -10.11 -19.20 -17.89
N ARG A 82 -10.52 -17.93 -17.78
CA ARG A 82 -10.86 -17.07 -18.94
C ARG A 82 -9.64 -16.45 -19.62
N GLY A 83 -8.44 -16.65 -19.10
CA GLY A 83 -7.19 -16.09 -19.62
C GLY A 83 -6.97 -14.60 -19.32
N GLU A 84 -7.80 -14.00 -18.46
CA GLU A 84 -7.71 -12.57 -18.12
C GLU A 84 -6.53 -12.25 -17.20
N ILE A 85 -6.12 -13.23 -16.39
CA ILE A 85 -5.00 -13.13 -15.44
C ILE A 85 -4.14 -14.39 -15.50
N ARG A 86 -2.97 -14.35 -14.85
CA ARG A 86 -2.04 -15.47 -14.76
C ARG A 86 -1.91 -15.94 -13.32
N GLY A 87 -2.15 -17.22 -13.04
CA GLY A 87 -1.74 -17.85 -11.78
C GLY A 87 -0.27 -18.23 -11.82
N GLY A 88 0.38 -18.23 -10.65
CA GLY A 88 1.78 -18.61 -10.54
C GLY A 88 2.43 -18.25 -9.20
N ARG A 89 3.74 -18.08 -9.26
CA ARG A 89 4.60 -17.66 -8.14
C ARG A 89 5.38 -16.44 -8.58
N PHE A 90 4.94 -15.27 -8.14
CA PHE A 90 5.53 -13.98 -8.50
C PHE A 90 6.34 -13.38 -7.35
N VAL A 91 5.92 -13.62 -6.11
CA VAL A 91 6.57 -13.16 -4.88
C VAL A 91 7.20 -14.36 -4.16
N ALA A 92 8.52 -14.29 -3.96
CA ALA A 92 9.28 -15.30 -3.24
C ALA A 92 9.01 -15.27 -1.73
N GLY A 93 9.24 -16.38 -1.03
CA GLY A 93 9.08 -16.47 0.43
C GLY A 93 7.64 -16.63 0.92
N PHE A 94 6.66 -16.66 0.02
CA PHE A 94 5.24 -16.83 0.36
C PHE A 94 4.62 -18.06 -0.30
N SER A 95 3.97 -18.90 0.52
CA SER A 95 3.19 -20.04 0.07
C SER A 95 1.77 -19.63 -0.37
N GLY A 96 1.07 -20.56 -1.03
CA GLY A 96 -0.28 -20.35 -1.58
C GLY A 96 -0.31 -19.81 -3.02
N GLU A 97 -1.46 -19.89 -3.66
CA GLU A 97 -1.68 -19.38 -5.02
C GLU A 97 -1.53 -17.85 -5.08
N GLN A 98 -0.91 -17.37 -6.15
CA GLN A 98 -0.76 -15.95 -6.45
C GLN A 98 -1.26 -15.71 -7.86
N PHE A 99 -1.87 -14.54 -8.08
CA PHE A 99 -2.45 -14.17 -9.37
C PHE A 99 -1.96 -12.80 -9.77
N ALA A 100 -1.64 -12.63 -11.04
CA ALA A 100 -1.14 -11.37 -11.58
C ALA A 100 -1.86 -10.97 -12.87
N LEU A 101 -2.02 -9.66 -13.06
CA LEU A 101 -2.37 -9.13 -14.37
C LEU A 101 -1.25 -9.45 -15.38
N PRO A 102 -1.55 -9.79 -16.64
CA PRO A 102 -0.53 -10.10 -17.63
C PRO A 102 0.50 -8.98 -17.81
N GLU A 103 0.05 -7.72 -17.80
CA GLU A 103 0.90 -6.52 -17.84
C GLU A 103 1.82 -6.40 -16.62
N ALA A 104 1.34 -6.74 -15.42
CA ALA A 104 2.14 -6.70 -14.20
C ALA A 104 3.30 -7.71 -14.24
N VAL A 105 3.10 -8.88 -14.87
CA VAL A 105 4.17 -9.86 -15.06
C VAL A 105 5.30 -9.29 -15.93
N GLY A 106 4.94 -8.53 -16.98
CA GLY A 106 5.91 -7.83 -17.83
C GLY A 106 6.74 -6.82 -17.03
N VAL A 107 6.06 -5.95 -16.26
CA VAL A 107 6.72 -4.95 -15.41
C VAL A 107 7.67 -5.60 -14.40
N LEU A 108 7.23 -6.65 -13.70
CA LEU A 108 8.06 -7.36 -12.72
C LEU A 108 9.34 -7.96 -13.32
N ARG A 109 9.25 -8.50 -14.54
CA ARG A 109 10.42 -9.02 -15.27
C ARG A 109 11.35 -7.90 -15.70
N GLY A 110 10.80 -6.76 -16.14
CA GLY A 110 11.57 -5.56 -16.48
C GLY A 110 12.36 -5.05 -15.28
N THR A 111 11.69 -4.78 -14.16
CA THR A 111 12.32 -4.27 -12.93
C THR A 111 13.39 -5.21 -12.36
N ARG A 112 13.27 -6.53 -12.56
CA ARG A 112 14.31 -7.49 -12.16
C ARG A 112 15.65 -7.24 -12.88
N ASN A 113 15.61 -6.75 -14.12
CA ASN A 113 16.78 -6.51 -14.95
C ASN A 113 17.29 -5.06 -14.85
N GLU A 114 16.60 -4.19 -14.12
CA GLU A 114 17.03 -2.81 -13.89
C GLU A 114 18.09 -2.74 -12.80
N ASP A 115 19.08 -1.87 -13.00
CA ASP A 115 20.06 -1.56 -11.97
C ASP A 115 19.41 -0.82 -10.81
N LYS A 116 19.81 -1.18 -9.59
CA LYS A 116 19.38 -0.47 -8.38
C LYS A 116 20.12 0.86 -8.30
N VAL A 117 19.38 1.94 -8.56
CA VAL A 117 19.91 3.32 -8.56
C VAL A 117 19.78 4.03 -7.21
N GLY A 118 19.30 3.35 -6.16
CA GLY A 118 19.12 3.96 -4.85
C GLY A 118 17.87 4.85 -4.76
N LYS A 119 16.84 4.58 -5.58
CA LYS A 119 15.64 5.43 -5.65
C LYS A 119 14.92 5.43 -4.29
N LEU A 120 14.77 6.63 -3.73
CA LEU A 120 14.07 6.86 -2.47
C LEU A 120 12.59 7.18 -2.71
N THR A 121 11.70 6.56 -1.97
CA THR A 121 10.24 6.80 -2.07
C THR A 121 9.62 6.77 -0.68
N VAL A 122 8.90 7.84 -0.32
CA VAL A 122 8.17 7.93 0.96
C VAL A 122 6.71 7.59 0.73
N VAL A 123 6.18 6.72 1.58
CA VAL A 123 4.78 6.31 1.57
C VAL A 123 4.15 6.61 2.93
N SER A 124 2.87 6.97 2.94
CA SER A 124 2.10 7.14 4.17
C SER A 124 1.98 5.81 4.93
N GLY A 125 2.03 5.85 6.26
CA GLY A 125 1.80 4.66 7.08
C GLY A 125 0.41 4.07 6.85
N ALA A 126 -0.60 4.91 6.60
CA ALA A 126 -1.97 4.48 6.29
C ALA A 126 -2.17 3.97 4.85
N ASP A 127 -1.15 4.07 3.99
CA ASP A 127 -1.23 3.60 2.61
C ASP A 127 -1.23 2.05 2.57
N PRO A 128 -2.05 1.40 1.72
CA PRO A 128 -2.01 -0.05 1.55
C PRO A 128 -0.66 -0.61 1.07
N LEU A 129 0.21 0.21 0.47
CA LEU A 129 1.58 -0.15 0.10
C LEU A 129 2.53 -0.23 1.31
N ASN A 130 2.10 0.13 2.52
CA ASN A 130 2.85 -0.11 3.75
C ASN A 130 2.88 -1.61 4.11
N LEU A 131 3.72 -2.35 3.39
CA LEU A 131 3.94 -3.79 3.55
C LEU A 131 5.26 -4.10 4.29
N ALA A 132 5.85 -3.11 4.95
CA ALA A 132 7.00 -3.27 5.84
C ALA A 132 6.65 -4.21 7.00
N GLY A 133 7.49 -5.23 7.21
CA GLY A 133 7.25 -6.29 8.20
C GLY A 133 6.06 -7.20 7.89
N ILE A 134 5.53 -7.16 6.65
CA ILE A 134 4.48 -8.06 6.16
C ILE A 134 5.02 -8.86 4.97
N LEU A 135 5.30 -8.16 3.86
CA LEU A 135 5.92 -8.75 2.68
C LEU A 135 7.42 -8.45 2.64
N LEU A 136 7.80 -7.27 3.12
CA LEU A 136 9.16 -6.79 3.09
C LEU A 136 9.84 -7.06 4.44
N PRO A 137 11.16 -7.31 4.45
CA PRO A 137 11.91 -7.51 5.68
C PRO A 137 11.88 -6.25 6.56
N GLY A 138 12.18 -6.45 7.84
CA GLY A 138 12.21 -5.38 8.84
C GLY A 138 10.97 -5.34 9.74
N PRO A 139 10.89 -4.38 10.66
CA PRO A 139 9.79 -4.28 11.62
C PRO A 139 8.50 -3.82 10.95
N LYS A 140 7.37 -4.26 11.51
CA LYS A 140 6.04 -3.84 11.06
C LYS A 140 5.78 -2.38 11.45
N VAL A 141 5.51 -1.53 10.47
CA VAL A 141 5.15 -0.12 10.72
C VAL A 141 3.64 0.01 10.93
N PRO A 142 3.14 0.61 12.02
CA PRO A 142 1.71 0.78 12.24
C PRO A 142 1.03 1.62 11.15
N ALA A 143 -0.19 1.23 10.74
CA ALA A 143 -0.90 1.89 9.65
C ALA A 143 -1.65 3.15 10.10
N LEU A 144 -0.89 4.13 10.59
CA LEU A 144 -1.41 5.42 11.03
C LEU A 144 -1.05 6.51 10.03
N TYR A 145 -1.96 7.45 9.81
CA TYR A 145 -1.74 8.57 8.89
C TYR A 145 -0.56 9.46 9.29
N ALA A 146 -0.20 9.53 10.57
CA ALA A 146 0.97 10.29 11.02
C ALA A 146 2.31 9.57 10.73
N ASN A 147 2.28 8.25 10.51
CA ASN A 147 3.48 7.47 10.29
C ASN A 147 3.91 7.54 8.82
N ARG A 148 5.19 7.28 8.54
CA ARG A 148 5.75 7.25 7.17
C ARG A 148 6.71 6.08 7.04
N VAL A 149 6.83 5.53 5.84
CA VAL A 149 7.83 4.52 5.50
C VAL A 149 8.66 5.02 4.33
N LEU A 150 9.98 4.96 4.47
CA LEU A 150 10.94 5.27 3.42
C LEU A 150 11.44 3.97 2.81
N PHE A 151 11.22 3.84 1.50
CA PHE A 151 11.75 2.75 0.68
C PHE A 151 12.95 3.21 -0.12
N ARG A 152 13.97 2.35 -0.23
CA ARG A 152 15.07 2.44 -1.18
C ARG A 152 15.00 1.24 -2.11
N ASP A 153 14.76 1.47 -3.39
CA ASP A 153 14.60 0.42 -4.41
C ASP A 153 13.63 -0.70 -3.95
N GLY A 154 12.50 -0.31 -3.33
CA GLY A 154 11.48 -1.22 -2.83
C GLY A 154 11.76 -1.88 -1.47
N ILE A 155 12.91 -1.64 -0.85
CA ILE A 155 13.24 -2.15 0.50
C ILE A 155 13.02 -1.05 1.53
N ALA A 156 12.31 -1.35 2.62
CA ALA A 156 12.11 -0.40 3.71
C ALA A 156 13.44 -0.14 4.43
N VAL A 157 13.88 1.12 4.48
CA VAL A 157 15.17 1.50 5.11
C VAL A 157 14.99 2.36 6.35
N ALA A 158 13.88 3.08 6.48
CA ALA A 158 13.54 3.86 7.66
C ALA A 158 12.03 4.11 7.75
N ALA A 159 11.56 4.53 8.92
CA ALA A 159 10.18 4.95 9.14
C ALA A 159 10.10 6.11 10.14
N LEU A 160 9.09 6.95 9.99
CA LEU A 160 8.65 7.89 11.02
C LEU A 160 7.50 7.23 11.79
N VAL A 161 7.70 6.94 13.07
CA VAL A 161 6.69 6.30 13.92
C VAL A 161 6.54 7.12 15.19
N SER A 162 5.33 7.60 15.44
CA SER A 162 5.05 8.44 16.63
C SER A 162 5.97 9.67 16.76
N GLY A 163 6.39 10.24 15.63
CA GLY A 163 7.29 11.41 15.59
C GLY A 163 8.79 11.09 15.63
N GLU A 164 9.17 9.83 15.86
CA GLU A 164 10.56 9.39 15.92
C GLU A 164 10.98 8.66 14.64
N VAL A 165 12.20 8.93 14.19
CA VAL A 165 12.78 8.26 13.01
C VAL A 165 13.47 6.98 13.44
N GLN A 166 13.00 5.86 12.90
CA GLN A 166 13.57 4.53 13.11
C GLN A 166 14.27 4.09 11.83
N TYR A 167 15.54 3.67 11.94
CA TYR A 167 16.32 3.15 10.81
C TYR A 167 16.33 1.62 10.86
N PHE A 168 16.07 0.97 9.72
CA PHE A 168 15.96 -0.49 9.62
C PHE A 168 17.21 -1.14 9.01
N ALA A 169 18.08 -0.33 8.41
CA ALA A 169 19.39 -0.73 7.90
C ALA A 169 20.47 0.16 8.52
N GLN A 170 21.73 -0.26 8.44
CA GLN A 170 22.84 0.65 8.72
C GLN A 170 22.82 1.77 7.68
N VAL A 171 22.78 3.01 8.16
CA VAL A 171 22.73 4.22 7.34
C VAL A 171 23.98 5.03 7.65
N ALA A 172 24.72 5.45 6.61
CA ALA A 172 25.85 6.34 6.80
C ALA A 172 25.39 7.67 7.43
N PRO A 173 26.19 8.33 8.28
CA PRO A 173 25.78 9.57 8.95
C PRO A 173 25.27 10.65 7.98
N GLU A 174 25.86 10.72 6.79
CA GLU A 174 25.49 11.64 5.71
C GLU A 174 24.08 11.36 5.16
N GLN A 175 23.71 10.09 5.03
CA GLN A 175 22.40 9.65 4.53
C GLN A 175 21.29 9.79 5.58
N ALA A 176 21.65 9.73 6.87
CA ALA A 176 20.68 9.81 7.97
C ALA A 176 19.94 11.17 7.96
N TRP A 177 20.66 12.26 7.67
CA TRP A 177 20.06 13.59 7.57
C TRP A 177 19.07 13.69 6.40
N GLU A 178 19.44 13.16 5.23
CA GLU A 178 18.57 13.10 4.06
C GLU A 178 17.29 12.30 4.35
N PHE A 179 17.42 11.10 4.91
CA PHE A 179 16.29 10.22 5.21
C PHE A 179 15.32 10.87 6.19
N LYS A 180 15.86 11.50 7.25
CA LYS A 180 15.06 12.26 8.21
C LYS A 180 14.28 13.38 7.53
N ASN A 181 14.92 14.15 6.65
CA ASN A 181 14.24 15.24 5.94
C ASN A 181 13.15 14.74 5.00
N LEU A 182 13.37 13.63 4.29
CA LEU A 182 12.36 13.01 3.43
C LEU A 182 11.15 12.54 4.24
N LEU A 183 11.36 11.90 5.39
CA LEU A 183 10.29 11.39 6.25
C LEU A 183 9.47 12.50 6.92
N LEU A 184 10.07 13.66 7.19
CA LEU A 184 9.39 14.81 7.79
C LEU A 184 8.58 15.63 6.76
N ARG A 185 8.83 15.44 5.46
CA ARG A 185 8.02 16.06 4.40
C ARG A 185 6.68 15.33 4.28
N THR A 186 5.60 16.08 4.11
CA THR A 186 4.32 15.49 3.70
C THR A 186 4.48 14.96 2.28
N PRO A 187 4.33 13.65 2.04
CA PRO A 187 4.33 13.14 0.67
C PRO A 187 3.14 13.76 -0.06
N ALA A 188 3.39 14.43 -1.18
CA ALA A 188 2.32 14.81 -2.08
C ALA A 188 1.64 13.52 -2.57
N PRO A 189 0.31 13.45 -2.64
CA PRO A 189 -0.38 12.35 -3.33
C PRO A 189 0.25 12.18 -4.72
N GLY A 190 0.58 10.95 -5.13
CA GLY A 190 1.34 10.71 -6.36
C GLY A 190 0.73 11.33 -7.63
N ALA A 191 -0.59 11.59 -7.63
CA ALA A 191 -1.28 12.32 -8.69
C ALA A 191 -0.99 13.84 -8.74
N LEU A 192 -0.64 14.46 -7.60
CA LEU A 192 -0.30 15.89 -7.51
C LEU A 192 1.17 16.18 -7.78
N ALA A 193 2.06 15.19 -7.62
CA ALA A 193 3.48 15.36 -7.92
C ALA A 193 3.79 15.42 -9.43
N ALA A 194 2.88 14.94 -10.29
CA ALA A 194 3.01 15.03 -11.75
C ALA A 194 2.43 16.33 -12.35
N LEU A 195 1.87 17.20 -11.51
CA LEU A 195 1.24 18.48 -11.88
C LEU A 195 1.99 19.70 -11.28
N MET A 196 3.18 19.49 -10.71
CA MET A 196 4.08 20.52 -10.20
C MET A 196 5.46 20.35 -10.84
#